data_AF-A0A4Y2I7M8-F1
#
_entry.id   AF-A0A4Y2I7M8-F1
#
_cell.length_a   1.000
_cell.length_b   1.000
_cell.length_c   1.000
_cell.angle_alpha   90.00
_cell.angle_beta   90.00
_cell.angle_gamma   90.00
#
_symmetry.space_group_name_H-M   'P 1'
#
loop_
_entity.id
_entity.type
_entity.pdbx_description
1 polymer ?
#
loop_
_entity_poly.entity_id
_entity_poly.type
_entity_poly.pdbx_seq_one_letter_code
_entity_poly.pdbx_strand_id
1 'polypeptide(L)'
;FEVEKIFPTPDVLQDLLLFLNSKEKEVTEILEQRAQEKRGIKFYLNCKIRFVREVSETEKEYCDAFFRSKNETCLLKESPVEKVKTGFVKIQTSCEEFQTRGSGWVIDAILYLEVNTCTYHPLAASSFIPLPSAIAKKRAIINIKNTDNKCFLWCVLAALHPATTNPQRVSNYLPFVKSLNLDKITFPTPLSQIDRFEKLNNISINVFGFEREVFPLKSLLLEKKSISVCF
;
A
#
# COMPACT_ATOMS: atom_id res chain seq x y z
N PHE A 1 -0.40 0.66 14.20
CA PHE A 1 0.50 1.57 13.47
C PHE A 1 1.67 1.84 14.39
N GLU A 2 2.90 1.70 13.91
CA GLU A 2 4.11 1.78 14.74
C GLU A 2 5.09 2.78 14.16
N VAL A 3 5.66 3.60 15.05
CA VAL A 3 6.62 4.66 14.70
C VAL A 3 7.85 4.46 15.56
N GLU A 4 9.02 4.47 14.92
CA GLU A 4 10.31 4.46 15.60
C GLU A 4 11.14 5.63 15.13
N LYS A 5 11.78 6.31 16.09
CA LYS A 5 12.54 7.53 15.86
C LYS A 5 14.02 7.23 16.01
N ILE A 6 14.77 7.52 14.96
CA ILE A 6 16.21 7.41 14.91
C ILE A 6 16.79 8.83 14.98
N PHE A 7 17.63 9.07 15.97
CA PHE A 7 18.24 10.38 16.20
C PHE A 7 19.65 10.43 15.60
N PRO A 8 20.09 11.59 15.09
CA PRO A 8 21.46 11.77 14.60
C PRO A 8 22.48 11.69 15.73
N THR A 9 23.69 11.24 15.39
CA THR A 9 24.86 11.36 16.27
C THR A 9 25.45 12.77 16.15
N PRO A 10 26.21 13.24 17.17
CA PRO A 10 26.80 14.58 17.16
C PRO A 10 27.66 14.90 15.92
N ASP A 11 28.23 13.88 15.29
CA ASP A 11 29.17 14.02 14.17
C ASP A 11 28.49 14.29 12.81
N VAL A 12 27.14 14.24 12.74
CA VAL A 12 26.38 14.24 11.47
C VAL A 12 25.22 15.26 11.47
N LEU A 13 25.32 16.30 12.30
CA LEU A 13 24.18 17.16 12.62
C LEU A 13 23.64 17.99 11.43
N GLN A 14 24.46 18.24 10.40
CA GLN A 14 24.12 19.15 9.29
C GLN A 14 24.19 18.52 7.90
N ASP A 15 24.75 17.31 7.77
CA ASP A 15 24.81 16.59 6.49
C ASP A 15 23.71 15.53 6.42
N LEU A 16 22.61 15.87 5.74
CA LEU A 16 21.46 14.98 5.57
C LEU A 16 21.83 13.69 4.84
N LEU A 17 22.67 13.76 3.81
CA LEU A 17 23.06 12.59 3.03
C LEU A 17 23.88 11.64 3.89
N LEU A 18 24.87 12.17 4.61
CA LEU A 18 25.68 11.38 5.54
C LEU A 18 24.83 10.76 6.65
N PHE A 19 23.87 11.51 7.20
CA PHE A 19 22.97 11.01 8.23
C PHE A 19 22.13 9.85 7.71
N LEU A 20 21.43 10.03 6.58
CA LEU A 20 20.57 8.99 6.02
C LEU A 20 21.38 7.72 5.69
N ASN A 21 22.54 7.86 5.05
CA ASN A 21 23.40 6.73 4.72
C ASN A 21 23.94 6.01 5.98
N SER A 22 24.30 6.76 7.03
CA SER A 22 24.75 6.18 8.30
C SER A 22 23.66 5.34 8.98
N LYS A 23 22.39 5.65 8.70
CA LYS A 23 21.21 5.00 9.27
C LYS A 23 20.57 3.96 8.34
N GLU A 24 21.11 3.72 7.15
CA GLU A 24 20.57 2.76 6.18
C GLU A 24 20.40 1.36 6.80
N LYS A 25 21.45 0.88 7.47
CA LYS A 25 21.46 -0.45 8.08
C LYS A 25 20.43 -0.58 9.21
N GLU A 26 20.40 0.39 10.12
CA GLU A 26 19.46 0.44 11.25
C GLU A 26 18.00 0.45 10.75
N VAL A 27 17.69 1.30 9.76
CA VAL A 27 16.35 1.36 9.14
C VAL A 27 15.98 0.03 8.47
N THR A 28 16.92 -0.58 7.75
CA THR A 28 16.70 -1.85 7.05
C THR A 28 16.40 -2.97 8.05
N GLU A 29 17.17 -3.08 9.13
CA GLU A 29 16.99 -4.09 10.17
C GLU A 29 15.63 -3.94 10.86
N ILE A 30 15.21 -2.72 11.19
CA ILE A 30 13.87 -2.43 11.76
C ILE A 30 12.76 -2.92 10.82
N LEU A 31 12.89 -2.63 9.51
CA LEU A 31 11.88 -3.01 8.52
C LEU A 31 11.84 -4.53 8.30
N GLU A 32 12.99 -5.19 8.25
CA GLU A 32 13.10 -6.65 8.10
C GLU A 32 12.49 -7.37 9.31
N GLN A 33 12.84 -6.95 10.53
CA GLN A 33 12.27 -7.50 11.76
C GLN A 33 10.74 -7.37 11.77
N ARG A 34 10.23 -6.15 11.52
CA ARG A 34 8.78 -5.90 11.52
C ARG A 34 8.07 -6.65 10.40
N ALA A 35 8.68 -6.78 9.21
CA ALA A 35 8.13 -7.57 8.11
C ALA A 35 8.04 -9.05 8.49
N GLN A 36 9.05 -9.59 9.18
CA GLN A 36 9.07 -10.97 9.65
C GLN A 36 8.01 -11.24 10.72
N GLU A 37 7.92 -10.39 11.73
CA GLU A 37 6.95 -10.49 12.83
C GLU A 37 5.50 -10.42 12.34
N LYS A 38 5.22 -9.51 11.40
CA LYS A 38 3.86 -9.19 10.94
C LYS A 38 3.45 -9.88 9.65
N ARG A 39 4.33 -10.70 9.09
CA ARG A 39 4.14 -11.36 7.78
C ARG A 39 3.91 -10.40 6.62
N GLY A 40 4.54 -9.24 6.70
CA GLY A 40 4.44 -8.15 5.72
C GLY A 40 4.02 -6.83 6.36
N ILE A 41 4.60 -5.74 5.84
CA ILE A 41 4.33 -4.38 6.31
C ILE A 41 4.17 -3.42 5.14
N LYS A 42 3.44 -2.33 5.35
CA LYS A 42 3.61 -1.09 4.59
C LYS A 42 4.40 -0.11 5.43
N PHE A 43 5.25 0.70 4.79
CA PHE A 43 6.09 1.65 5.49
C PHE A 43 6.32 2.93 4.70
N TYR A 44 6.66 3.99 5.42
CA TYR A 44 7.25 5.20 4.86
C TYR A 44 8.21 5.81 5.88
N LEU A 45 9.15 6.59 5.36
CA LEU A 45 10.16 7.31 6.12
C LEU A 45 9.77 8.78 6.19
N ASN A 46 10.07 9.44 7.31
CA ASN A 46 9.78 10.85 7.49
C ASN A 46 10.89 11.52 8.30
N CYS A 47 11.66 12.41 7.69
CA CYS A 47 12.75 13.12 8.35
C CYS A 47 12.26 14.49 8.81
N LYS A 48 12.46 14.80 10.10
CA LYS A 48 12.20 16.13 10.65
C LYS A 48 13.50 16.91 10.73
N ILE A 49 13.54 18.07 10.11
CA ILE A 49 14.73 18.91 10.00
C ILE A 49 14.37 20.32 10.44
N ARG A 50 15.24 20.94 11.22
CA ARG A 50 15.20 22.36 11.55
C ARG A 50 16.09 23.13 10.59
N PHE A 51 15.55 24.20 10.06
CA PHE A 51 16.25 25.18 9.25
C PHE A 51 16.43 26.47 10.03
N VAL A 52 17.48 27.19 9.68
CA VAL A 52 17.75 28.53 10.16
C VAL A 52 17.98 29.45 8.97
N ARG A 53 17.57 30.70 9.12
CA ARG A 53 17.87 31.80 8.20
C ARG A 53 18.21 33.03 9.00
N GLU A 54 19.21 33.77 8.56
CA GLU A 54 19.55 35.08 9.13
C GLU A 54 18.64 36.16 8.53
N VAL A 55 17.98 36.94 9.39
CA VAL A 55 17.10 38.05 9.01
C VAL A 55 17.82 39.39 9.19
N SER A 56 18.70 39.48 10.20
CA SER A 56 19.62 40.60 10.44
C SER A 56 20.90 40.08 11.12
N GLU A 57 21.89 40.96 11.38
CA GLU A 57 23.14 40.58 12.06
C GLU A 57 22.95 39.92 13.44
N THR A 58 21.78 40.11 14.07
CA THR A 58 21.49 39.57 15.42
C THR A 58 20.25 38.68 15.47
N GLU A 59 19.44 38.62 14.40
CA GLU A 59 18.17 37.93 14.40
C GLU A 59 18.19 36.71 13.47
N LYS A 60 17.90 35.55 14.06
CA LYS A 60 17.78 34.27 13.37
C LYS A 60 16.34 33.79 13.42
N GLU A 61 15.84 33.40 12.26
CA GLU A 61 14.54 32.75 12.13
C GLU A 61 14.73 31.24 12.02
N TYR A 62 13.89 30.47 12.71
CA TYR A 62 13.93 29.02 12.71
C TYR A 62 12.64 28.43 12.16
N CYS A 63 12.76 27.35 11.39
CA CYS A 63 11.63 26.64 10.81
C CYS A 63 11.85 25.13 10.87
N ASP A 64 10.89 24.40 11.46
CA ASP A 64 10.89 22.94 11.44
C ASP A 64 10.07 22.45 10.23
N ALA A 65 10.64 21.58 9.39
CA ALA A 65 9.97 20.97 8.25
C ALA A 65 10.08 19.44 8.26
N PHE A 66 9.13 18.78 7.59
CA PHE A 66 9.06 17.32 7.45
C PHE A 66 9.22 16.90 5.99
N PHE A 67 10.12 15.94 5.75
CA PHE A 67 10.38 15.38 4.43
C PHE A 67 10.09 13.89 4.43
N ARG A 68 9.04 13.51 3.70
CA ARG A 68 8.49 12.14 3.71
C ARG A 68 8.94 11.35 2.48
N SER A 69 9.18 10.04 2.57
CA SER A 69 9.31 9.15 1.41
C SER A 69 7.94 8.81 0.78
N LYS A 70 7.95 8.02 -0.30
CA LYS A 70 6.73 7.33 -0.76
C LYS A 70 6.35 6.20 0.20
N ASN A 71 5.09 5.78 0.13
CA ASN A 71 4.60 4.61 0.85
C ASN A 71 4.98 3.35 0.08
N GLU A 72 5.66 2.44 0.75
CA GLU A 72 6.19 1.20 0.18
C GLU A 72 5.62 -0.01 0.92
N THR A 73 5.71 -1.20 0.31
CA THR A 73 5.33 -2.47 0.94
C THR A 73 6.56 -3.34 1.07
N CYS A 74 6.77 -4.00 2.21
CA CYS A 74 7.82 -5.00 2.41
C CYS A 74 7.19 -6.35 2.75
N LEU A 75 7.39 -7.34 1.87
CA LEU A 75 6.90 -8.71 2.08
C LEU A 75 7.98 -9.57 2.76
N LEU A 76 7.58 -10.72 3.32
CA LEU A 76 8.44 -11.61 4.11
C LEU A 76 9.74 -12.07 3.39
N LYS A 77 9.72 -12.13 2.06
CA LYS A 77 10.84 -12.62 1.23
C LYS A 77 11.52 -11.51 0.43
N GLU A 78 11.11 -10.27 0.64
CA GLU A 78 11.66 -9.11 -0.07
C GLU A 78 12.61 -8.36 0.86
N SER A 79 13.77 -7.98 0.35
CA SER A 79 14.64 -7.05 1.06
C SER A 79 14.12 -5.61 0.92
N PRO A 80 14.05 -4.81 2.00
CA PRO A 80 13.62 -3.42 1.93
C PRO A 80 14.72 -2.47 1.44
N VAL A 81 15.98 -2.91 1.28
CA VAL A 81 17.15 -2.06 1.01
C VAL A 81 16.94 -1.07 -0.14
N GLU A 82 16.54 -1.55 -1.32
CA GLU A 82 16.36 -0.67 -2.49
C GLU A 82 15.21 0.33 -2.30
N LYS A 83 14.16 -0.06 -1.55
CA LYS A 83 13.02 0.81 -1.20
C LYS A 83 13.45 1.88 -0.20
N VAL A 84 14.32 1.53 0.76
CA VAL A 84 14.92 2.46 1.72
C VAL A 84 15.78 3.48 1.00
N LYS A 85 16.70 3.04 0.13
CA LYS A 85 17.56 3.93 -0.67
C LYS A 85 16.75 4.89 -1.54
N THR A 86 15.74 4.37 -2.24
CA THR A 86 14.81 5.19 -3.04
C THR A 86 14.08 6.21 -2.15
N GLY A 87 13.69 5.80 -0.94
CA GLY A 87 13.08 6.69 0.05
C GLY A 87 14.01 7.80 0.50
N PHE A 88 15.29 7.50 0.77
CA PHE A 88 16.31 8.48 1.13
C PHE A 88 16.57 9.49 0.02
N VAL A 89 16.75 9.03 -1.21
CA VAL A 89 16.90 9.93 -2.37
C VAL A 89 15.71 10.89 -2.47
N LYS A 90 14.48 10.39 -2.31
CA LYS A 90 13.29 11.24 -2.35
C LYS A 90 13.24 12.28 -1.22
N ILE A 91 13.66 11.90 -0.01
CA ILE A 91 13.76 12.81 1.14
C ILE A 91 14.80 13.90 0.85
N GLN A 92 15.98 13.50 0.37
CA GLN A 92 17.07 14.41 0.03
C GLN A 92 16.64 15.42 -1.04
N THR A 93 16.11 14.95 -2.17
CA THR A 93 15.62 15.85 -3.24
C THR A 93 14.57 16.82 -2.73
N SER A 94 13.64 16.37 -1.87
CA SER A 94 12.61 17.26 -1.30
C SER A 94 13.22 18.32 -0.38
N CYS A 95 14.28 17.99 0.36
CA CYS A 95 15.01 18.92 1.22
C CYS A 95 15.80 19.96 0.39
N GLU A 96 16.50 19.51 -0.65
CA GLU A 96 17.24 20.39 -1.57
C GLU A 96 16.30 21.36 -2.30
N GLU A 97 15.14 20.89 -2.75
CA GLU A 97 14.09 21.73 -3.32
C GLU A 97 13.59 22.79 -2.32
N PHE A 98 13.44 22.43 -1.04
CA PHE A 98 13.03 23.36 0.01
C PHE A 98 14.08 24.45 0.25
N GLN A 99 15.37 24.09 0.32
CA GLN A 99 16.47 25.05 0.45
C GLN A 99 16.57 25.98 -0.76
N THR A 100 16.40 25.44 -1.98
CA THR A 100 16.51 26.20 -3.23
C THR A 100 15.36 27.19 -3.42
N ARG A 101 14.13 26.82 -3.02
CA ARG A 101 12.95 27.70 -3.10
C ARG A 101 12.87 28.67 -1.93
N GLY A 102 13.51 28.33 -0.82
CA GLY A 102 13.59 29.15 0.37
C GLY A 102 14.52 30.34 0.18
N SER A 103 14.13 31.53 0.65
CA SER A 103 14.99 32.72 0.59
C SER A 103 16.12 32.64 1.63
N GLY A 104 17.07 31.71 1.49
CA GLY A 104 18.24 31.58 2.37
C GLY A 104 18.10 30.60 3.54
N TRP A 105 17.24 29.59 3.44
CA TRP A 105 17.13 28.56 4.48
C TRP A 105 18.27 27.55 4.40
N VAL A 106 19.02 27.38 5.50
CA VAL A 106 20.06 26.36 5.65
C VAL A 106 19.70 25.39 6.76
N ILE A 107 20.20 24.17 6.69
CA ILE A 107 19.96 23.15 7.73
C ILE A 107 20.66 23.60 9.01
N ASP A 108 19.90 23.80 10.08
CA ASP A 108 20.41 24.06 11.43
C ASP A 108 20.73 22.73 12.13
N ALA A 109 19.75 21.83 12.13
CA ALA A 109 19.86 20.52 12.76
C ALA A 109 18.88 19.52 12.15
N ILE A 110 19.35 18.30 11.93
CA ILE A 110 18.48 17.14 11.74
C ILE A 110 17.92 16.76 13.11
N LEU A 111 16.60 16.70 13.28
CA LEU A 111 15.99 16.40 14.58
C LEU A 111 15.85 14.90 14.78
N TYR A 112 15.29 14.19 13.81
CA TYR A 112 15.15 12.73 13.81
C TYR A 112 14.62 12.21 12.45
N LEU A 113 14.80 10.91 12.22
CA LEU A 113 14.14 10.13 11.17
C LEU A 113 13.07 9.21 11.78
N GLU A 114 11.85 9.26 11.28
CA GLU A 114 10.77 8.35 11.65
C GLU A 114 10.63 7.20 10.66
N VAL A 115 10.69 5.96 11.17
CA VAL A 115 10.33 4.74 10.46
C VAL A 115 8.88 4.38 10.81
N ASN A 116 7.96 4.75 9.92
CA ASN A 116 6.53 4.55 10.11
C ASN A 116 6.09 3.24 9.45
N THR A 117 5.46 2.34 10.18
CA THR A 117 5.03 1.04 9.67
C THR A 117 3.60 0.68 10.07
N CYS A 118 2.92 -0.07 9.20
CA CYS A 118 1.67 -0.74 9.52
C CYS A 118 1.64 -2.15 8.94
N THR A 119 0.88 -3.04 9.60
CA THR A 119 0.72 -4.43 9.15
C THR A 119 0.12 -4.45 7.75
N TYR A 120 0.79 -5.16 6.84
CA TYR A 120 0.25 -5.41 5.51
C TYR A 120 -0.65 -6.62 5.58
N HIS A 121 -1.95 -6.39 5.48
CA HIS A 121 -2.92 -7.43 5.24
C HIS A 121 -3.14 -7.49 3.72
N PRO A 122 -2.44 -8.40 3.00
CA PRO A 122 -2.82 -8.64 1.62
C PRO A 122 -4.28 -9.05 1.62
N LEU A 123 -5.05 -8.53 0.66
CA LEU A 123 -6.41 -9.00 0.44
C LEU A 123 -6.31 -10.48 0.06
N ALA A 124 -6.66 -11.35 1.01
CA ALA A 124 -6.55 -12.79 0.88
C ALA A 124 -7.72 -13.31 0.04
N ALA A 125 -7.75 -12.90 -1.22
CA ALA A 125 -8.73 -13.30 -2.21
C ALA A 125 -8.26 -14.58 -2.92
N SER A 126 -8.21 -15.72 -2.23
CA SER A 126 -7.79 -16.99 -2.84
C SER A 126 -8.94 -18.00 -2.93
N SER A 127 -9.35 -18.53 -1.78
CA SER A 127 -10.37 -19.57 -1.63
C SER A 127 -11.53 -19.08 -0.75
N PHE A 128 -12.54 -19.93 -0.56
CA PHE A 128 -13.69 -19.61 0.27
C PHE A 128 -13.28 -19.25 1.70
N ILE A 129 -13.59 -18.00 2.09
CA ILE A 129 -13.51 -17.54 3.48
C ILE A 129 -14.96 -17.35 3.99
N PRO A 130 -15.33 -17.93 5.15
CA PRO A 130 -16.64 -17.72 5.73
C PRO A 130 -16.91 -16.22 5.99
N LEU A 131 -18.09 -15.74 5.57
CA LEU A 131 -18.49 -14.36 5.85
C LEU A 131 -18.70 -14.17 7.36
N PRO A 132 -18.34 -13.00 7.92
CA PRO A 132 -18.78 -12.60 9.25
C PRO A 132 -20.30 -12.71 9.40
N SER A 133 -20.78 -13.15 10.57
CA SER A 133 -22.20 -13.42 10.84
C SER A 133 -23.11 -12.24 10.50
N ALA A 134 -22.66 -11.01 10.75
CA ALA A 134 -23.38 -9.78 10.47
C ALA A 134 -23.72 -9.58 8.97
N ILE A 135 -22.84 -10.03 8.06
CA ILE A 135 -23.08 -9.98 6.61
C ILE A 135 -23.85 -11.22 6.16
N ALA A 136 -23.46 -12.40 6.64
CA ALA A 136 -24.08 -13.66 6.24
C ALA A 136 -25.60 -13.66 6.47
N LYS A 137 -26.05 -13.07 7.60
CA LYS A 137 -27.48 -12.92 7.94
C LYS A 137 -28.25 -12.01 6.97
N LYS A 138 -27.59 -11.00 6.38
CA LYS A 138 -28.24 -10.06 5.44
C LYS A 138 -28.53 -10.69 4.08
N ARG A 139 -27.88 -11.81 3.74
CA ARG A 139 -28.03 -12.51 2.44
C ARG A 139 -27.85 -11.62 1.19
N ALA A 140 -27.18 -10.48 1.35
CA ALA A 140 -26.96 -9.51 0.27
C ALA A 140 -25.72 -9.81 -0.59
N ILE A 141 -24.89 -10.77 -0.17
CA ILE A 141 -23.64 -11.14 -0.84
C ILE A 141 -23.68 -12.63 -1.18
N ILE A 142 -23.37 -12.97 -2.43
CA ILE A 142 -23.13 -14.34 -2.86
C ILE A 142 -21.68 -14.69 -2.54
N ASN A 143 -21.46 -15.53 -1.52
CA ASN A 143 -20.12 -16.02 -1.18
C ASN A 143 -19.88 -17.38 -1.87
N ILE A 144 -19.10 -17.39 -2.96
CA ILE A 144 -18.82 -18.59 -3.74
C ILE A 144 -17.92 -19.54 -2.95
N LYS A 145 -18.34 -20.80 -2.84
CA LYS A 145 -17.64 -21.86 -2.12
C LYS A 145 -16.63 -22.57 -3.02
N ASN A 146 -15.50 -21.91 -3.31
CA ASN A 146 -14.41 -22.48 -4.08
C ASN A 146 -13.31 -23.10 -3.20
N THR A 147 -12.69 -24.17 -3.69
CA THR A 147 -11.56 -24.86 -3.05
C THR A 147 -10.21 -24.55 -3.70
N ASP A 148 -10.22 -23.81 -4.81
CA ASP A 148 -9.03 -23.36 -5.53
C ASP A 148 -8.68 -21.90 -5.18
N ASN A 149 -7.66 -21.34 -5.84
CA ASN A 149 -7.22 -19.96 -5.65
C ASN A 149 -7.89 -18.96 -6.61
N LYS A 150 -9.06 -19.30 -7.17
CA LYS A 150 -9.71 -18.56 -8.27
C LYS A 150 -10.97 -17.81 -7.84
N CYS A 151 -11.10 -17.39 -6.57
CA CYS A 151 -12.31 -16.71 -6.09
C CYS A 151 -12.70 -15.48 -6.94
N PHE A 152 -11.73 -14.68 -7.40
CA PHE A 152 -11.97 -13.54 -8.28
C PHE A 152 -12.69 -13.96 -9.57
N LEU A 153 -12.21 -15.01 -10.25
CA LEU A 153 -12.83 -15.55 -11.45
C LEU A 153 -14.27 -15.99 -11.18
N TRP A 154 -14.47 -16.75 -10.09
CA TRP A 154 -15.79 -17.26 -9.75
C TRP A 154 -16.78 -16.15 -9.41
N CYS A 155 -16.35 -15.09 -8.71
CA CYS A 155 -17.18 -13.92 -8.43
C CYS A 155 -17.59 -13.17 -9.71
N VAL A 156 -16.66 -12.98 -10.65
CA VAL A 156 -16.95 -12.36 -11.94
C VAL A 156 -17.96 -13.20 -12.74
N LEU A 157 -17.75 -14.51 -12.82
CA LEU A 157 -18.68 -15.42 -13.50
C LEU A 157 -20.06 -15.43 -12.86
N ALA A 158 -20.14 -15.40 -11.53
CA ALA A 158 -21.42 -15.34 -10.81
C ALA A 158 -22.19 -14.06 -11.07
N ALA A 159 -21.50 -12.94 -11.26
CA ALA A 159 -22.12 -11.66 -11.63
C ALA A 159 -22.59 -11.64 -13.10
N LEU A 160 -21.81 -12.25 -14.01
CA LEU A 160 -22.16 -12.31 -15.44
C LEU A 160 -23.23 -13.35 -15.76
N HIS A 161 -23.26 -14.45 -15.00
CA HIS A 161 -24.18 -15.57 -15.20
C HIS A 161 -24.90 -15.92 -13.89
N PRO A 162 -25.82 -15.07 -13.38
CA PRO A 162 -26.47 -15.29 -12.11
C PRO A 162 -27.23 -16.62 -12.07
N ALA A 163 -26.92 -17.46 -11.08
CA ALA A 163 -27.64 -18.71 -10.84
C ALA A 163 -28.82 -18.49 -9.88
N THR A 164 -29.98 -19.05 -10.19
CA THR A 164 -31.18 -18.98 -9.34
C THR A 164 -31.11 -19.95 -8.15
N THR A 165 -30.59 -21.15 -8.39
CA THR A 165 -30.52 -22.22 -7.40
C THR A 165 -29.10 -22.42 -6.89
N ASN A 166 -28.92 -22.30 -5.57
CA ASN A 166 -27.62 -22.47 -4.91
C ASN A 166 -26.48 -21.67 -5.56
N PRO A 167 -26.60 -20.33 -5.68
CA PRO A 167 -25.62 -19.49 -6.37
C PRO A 167 -24.21 -19.54 -5.79
N GLN A 168 -24.03 -20.05 -4.57
CA GLN A 168 -22.73 -20.25 -3.94
C GLN A 168 -21.89 -21.38 -4.56
N ARG A 169 -22.45 -22.24 -5.43
CA ARG A 169 -21.76 -23.44 -5.95
C ARG A 169 -20.96 -23.13 -7.21
N VAL A 170 -19.66 -23.49 -7.20
CA VAL A 170 -18.76 -23.37 -8.36
C VAL A 170 -19.29 -24.12 -9.59
N SER A 171 -19.95 -25.26 -9.40
CA SER A 171 -20.49 -26.09 -10.48
C SER A 171 -21.42 -25.33 -11.44
N ASN A 172 -22.14 -24.33 -10.93
CA ASN A 172 -23.06 -23.51 -11.74
C ASN A 172 -22.31 -22.66 -12.78
N TYR A 173 -21.02 -22.38 -12.55
CA TYR A 173 -20.24 -21.44 -13.35
C TYR A 173 -19.17 -22.11 -14.21
N LEU A 174 -18.88 -23.40 -14.00
CA LEU A 174 -17.91 -24.17 -14.78
C LEU A 174 -18.11 -24.06 -16.31
N PRO A 175 -19.34 -24.11 -16.86
CA PRO A 175 -19.55 -24.01 -18.30
C PRO A 175 -19.08 -22.67 -18.90
N PHE A 176 -19.08 -21.61 -18.10
CA PHE A 176 -18.79 -20.25 -18.55
C PHE A 176 -17.32 -19.86 -18.41
N VAL A 177 -16.46 -20.71 -17.84
CA VAL A 177 -15.03 -20.38 -17.64
C VAL A 177 -14.33 -19.97 -18.95
N LYS A 178 -14.67 -20.64 -20.06
CA LYS A 178 -14.11 -20.34 -21.39
C LYS A 178 -14.63 -19.04 -22.01
N SER A 179 -15.65 -18.41 -21.44
CA SER A 179 -16.19 -17.14 -21.94
C SER A 179 -15.29 -15.94 -21.58
N LEU A 180 -14.37 -16.11 -20.64
CA LEU A 180 -13.45 -15.07 -20.20
C LEU A 180 -12.04 -15.32 -20.72
N ASN A 181 -11.39 -14.24 -21.16
CA ASN A 181 -9.97 -14.24 -21.47
C ASN A 181 -9.16 -14.08 -20.18
N LEU A 182 -8.37 -15.11 -19.85
CA LEU A 182 -7.51 -15.18 -18.67
C LEU A 182 -6.01 -15.09 -19.01
N ASP A 183 -5.68 -14.66 -20.23
CA ASP A 183 -4.29 -14.58 -20.69
C ASP A 183 -3.48 -13.64 -19.79
N LYS A 184 -2.35 -14.14 -19.28
CA LYS A 184 -1.44 -13.39 -18.41
C LYS A 184 -2.10 -12.86 -17.12
N ILE A 185 -3.14 -13.55 -16.65
CA ILE A 185 -3.74 -13.35 -15.32
C ILE A 185 -3.26 -14.46 -14.40
N THR A 186 -2.71 -14.09 -13.25
CA THR A 186 -2.29 -15.03 -12.21
C THR A 186 -3.39 -15.22 -11.17
N PHE A 187 -3.40 -16.39 -10.52
CA PHE A 187 -4.31 -16.71 -9.43
C PHE A 187 -3.53 -17.07 -8.16
N PRO A 188 -3.85 -16.50 -6.98
CA PRO A 188 -4.83 -15.44 -6.71
C PRO A 188 -4.58 -14.16 -7.52
N THR A 189 -5.65 -13.50 -8.00
CA THR A 189 -5.53 -12.32 -8.85
C THR A 189 -5.24 -11.08 -8.01
N PRO A 190 -4.05 -10.46 -8.12
CA PRO A 190 -3.75 -9.24 -7.37
C PRO A 190 -4.56 -8.07 -7.93
N LEU A 191 -4.88 -7.09 -7.07
CA LEU A 191 -5.61 -5.88 -7.48
C LEU A 191 -4.97 -5.18 -8.69
N SER A 192 -3.63 -5.18 -8.77
CA SER A 192 -2.87 -4.58 -9.89
C SER A 192 -3.10 -5.23 -11.24
N GLN A 193 -3.61 -6.48 -11.28
CA GLN A 193 -3.95 -7.18 -12.52
C GLN A 193 -5.42 -7.00 -12.93
N ILE A 194 -6.27 -6.40 -12.08
CA ILE A 194 -7.69 -6.21 -12.40
C ILE A 194 -7.87 -5.29 -13.60
N ASP A 195 -7.10 -4.21 -13.71
CA ASP A 195 -7.15 -3.31 -14.88
C ASP A 195 -6.82 -4.03 -16.19
N ARG A 196 -5.90 -5.01 -16.13
CA ARG A 196 -5.57 -5.85 -17.28
C ARG A 196 -6.74 -6.76 -17.62
N PHE A 197 -7.31 -7.43 -16.62
CA PHE A 197 -8.46 -8.31 -16.79
C PHE A 197 -9.67 -7.59 -17.40
N GLU A 198 -9.98 -6.38 -16.92
CA GLU A 198 -11.04 -5.53 -17.45
C GLU A 198 -10.85 -5.21 -18.93
N LYS A 199 -9.63 -4.84 -19.34
CA LYS A 199 -9.30 -4.55 -20.73
C LYS A 199 -9.43 -5.78 -21.63
N LEU A 200 -9.01 -6.95 -21.16
CA LEU A 200 -9.09 -8.21 -21.92
C LEU A 200 -10.54 -8.66 -22.16
N ASN A 201 -11.44 -8.39 -21.21
CA ASN A 201 -12.81 -8.88 -21.23
C ASN A 201 -13.84 -7.78 -21.56
N ASN A 202 -13.40 -6.54 -21.73
CA ASN A 202 -14.26 -5.35 -21.92
C ASN A 202 -15.36 -5.22 -20.86
N ILE A 203 -14.99 -5.40 -19.59
CA ILE A 203 -15.89 -5.26 -18.43
C ILE A 203 -15.32 -4.25 -17.43
N SER A 204 -16.16 -3.80 -16.50
CA SER A 204 -15.76 -2.89 -15.43
C SER A 204 -16.02 -3.53 -14.07
N ILE A 205 -15.03 -3.47 -13.18
CA ILE A 205 -15.04 -4.14 -11.87
C ILE A 205 -14.77 -3.11 -10.78
N ASN A 206 -15.73 -2.99 -9.86
CA ASN A 206 -15.56 -2.33 -8.58
C ASN A 206 -15.16 -3.36 -7.54
N VAL A 207 -14.14 -3.03 -6.74
CA VAL A 207 -13.64 -3.88 -5.68
C VAL A 207 -13.81 -3.16 -4.36
N PHE A 208 -14.43 -3.85 -3.40
CA PHE A 208 -14.67 -3.35 -2.06
C PHE A 208 -14.02 -4.25 -1.02
N GLY A 209 -13.53 -3.66 0.06
CA GLY A 209 -13.06 -4.36 1.26
C GLY A 209 -14.08 -4.28 2.37
N PHE A 210 -14.07 -5.24 3.29
CA PHE A 210 -14.89 -5.20 4.51
C PHE A 210 -14.11 -5.56 5.77
N GLU A 211 -14.12 -4.67 6.77
CA GLU A 211 -13.55 -4.92 8.10
C GLU A 211 -14.54 -4.59 9.23
N ARG A 212 -15.34 -3.53 9.05
CA ARG A 212 -16.50 -3.15 9.90
C ARG A 212 -17.56 -2.43 9.05
N GLU A 213 -17.07 -1.62 8.13
CA GLU A 213 -17.82 -0.94 7.08
C GLU A 213 -17.24 -1.35 5.73
N VAL A 214 -18.02 -1.14 4.66
CA VAL A 214 -17.59 -1.39 3.28
C VAL A 214 -16.77 -0.19 2.82
N PHE A 215 -15.57 -0.43 2.29
CA PHE A 215 -14.71 0.63 1.74
C PHE A 215 -14.23 0.29 0.33
N PRO A 216 -14.11 1.27 -0.58
CA PRO A 216 -13.64 1.02 -1.93
C PRO A 216 -12.15 0.70 -1.95
N LEU A 217 -11.79 -0.41 -2.58
CA LEU A 217 -10.41 -0.78 -2.90
C LEU A 217 -10.06 -0.37 -4.34
N LYS A 218 -11.05 -0.41 -5.23
CA LYS A 218 -10.99 0.07 -6.61
C LYS A 218 -12.40 0.50 -7.02
N SER A 219 -12.57 1.74 -7.46
CA SER A 219 -13.84 2.24 -7.98
C SER A 219 -13.58 2.95 -9.31
N LEU A 220 -14.43 2.67 -10.30
CA LEU A 220 -14.47 3.41 -11.56
C LEU A 220 -15.64 4.40 -11.50
N LEU A 221 -15.38 5.68 -11.78
CA LEU A 221 -16.37 6.77 -11.80
C LEU A 221 -17.22 6.83 -13.09
N LEU A 222 -17.32 5.75 -13.87
CA LEU A 222 -17.92 5.83 -15.22
C LEU A 222 -18.98 4.76 -15.53
N GLU A 223 -19.99 5.21 -16.26
CA GLU A 223 -21.27 4.59 -16.67
C GLU A 223 -21.12 3.39 -17.64
N LYS A 224 -20.39 2.35 -17.24
CA LYS A 224 -20.46 1.03 -17.89
C LYS A 224 -21.10 0.01 -16.97
N LYS A 225 -21.65 -1.09 -17.51
CA LYS A 225 -22.12 -2.24 -16.72
C LYS A 225 -20.99 -2.69 -15.78
N SER A 226 -21.14 -2.37 -14.49
CA SER A 226 -20.12 -2.58 -13.47
C SER A 226 -20.44 -3.81 -12.63
N ILE A 227 -19.46 -4.70 -12.47
CA ILE A 227 -19.51 -5.84 -11.55
C ILE A 227 -18.91 -5.38 -10.23
N SER A 228 -19.56 -5.69 -9.12
CA SER A 228 -19.02 -5.40 -7.78
C SER A 228 -18.57 -6.69 -7.11
N VAL A 229 -17.31 -6.73 -6.69
CA VAL A 229 -16.71 -7.85 -5.95
C VAL A 229 -16.27 -7.33 -4.58
N CYS A 230 -16.58 -8.08 -3.52
CA CYS A 230 -16.16 -7.75 -2.16
C CYS A 230 -15.13 -8.78 -1.69
N PHE A 231 -14.03 -8.30 -1.11
CA PHE A 231 -12.98 -9.11 -0.47
C PHE A 231 -12.86 -8.81 1.02
#